data_AF-A0AAD7IVA4-F1
#
_entry.id   AF-A0AAD7IVA4-F1
#
_cell.length_a   1.000
_cell.length_b   1.000
_cell.length_c   1.000
_cell.angle_alpha   90.00
_cell.angle_beta   90.00
_cell.angle_gamma   90.00
#
_symmetry.space_group_name_H-M   'P 1'
#
loop_
_entity.id
_entity.type
_entity.pdbx_description
1 polymer ?
#
loop_
_entity_poly.entity_id
_entity_poly.type
_entity_poly.pdbx_seq_one_letter_code
_entity_poly.pdbx_strand_id
1 'polypeptide(L)'
;MALLFLPKVSGPRVPSTSRAVAQPPQGPFIGYNDTHPSRSRLMPCSSDDLVIVQTDFPKGWENGHHPDDYKILSAPIEPEYFINSRYKHVRMWFRISFKIADGQYMPMSFLVNTNAPWWLYLGDKALETLTKHGRLEDSCIRLQNGLDVRVAITPDSHQPTNLIGIELIQKFELSVKPGSWRWMNGIGYW
;
A
#
# COMPACT_ATOMS: atom_id res chain seq x y z
N MET A 1 -14.47 36.30 17.58
CA MET A 1 -14.85 35.56 18.80
C MET A 1 -14.74 34.07 18.48
N ALA A 2 -13.87 33.25 19.04
CA ALA A 2 -12.93 33.37 20.16
C ALA A 2 -11.56 32.76 19.78
N LEU A 3 -10.51 33.37 20.32
CA LEU A 3 -9.11 32.93 20.28
C LEU A 3 -8.87 31.81 21.30
N LEU A 4 -7.82 31.00 21.09
CA LEU A 4 -6.95 30.53 22.18
C LEU A 4 -5.52 30.30 21.66
N PHE A 5 -4.55 30.93 22.33
CA PHE A 5 -3.10 30.97 22.06
C PHE A 5 -2.34 30.11 23.10
N LEU A 6 -1.23 29.48 22.66
CA LEU A 6 0.10 29.28 23.32
C LEU A 6 0.28 28.20 24.43
N PRO A 7 1.53 27.71 24.71
CA PRO A 7 2.82 28.36 24.41
C PRO A 7 3.98 27.53 23.84
N LYS A 8 4.94 28.32 23.34
CA LYS A 8 6.33 28.08 22.97
C LYS A 8 7.16 27.77 24.23
N VAL A 9 8.06 26.78 24.21
CA VAL A 9 9.11 26.61 25.22
C VAL A 9 10.46 26.47 24.52
N SER A 10 11.44 27.22 25.00
CA SER A 10 12.80 27.34 24.47
C SER A 10 13.86 26.93 25.49
N GLY A 11 14.83 26.12 25.06
CA GLY A 11 16.19 25.97 25.60
C GLY A 11 16.48 24.69 26.41
N PRO A 12 17.75 24.24 26.60
CA PRO A 12 19.03 24.63 25.96
C PRO A 12 19.78 23.45 25.25
N ARG A 13 20.95 23.74 24.66
CA ARG A 13 21.85 22.86 23.87
C ARG A 13 22.86 22.05 24.72
N VAL A 14 22.98 20.74 24.41
CA VAL A 14 24.08 19.72 24.43
C VAL A 14 25.17 19.72 25.54
N PRO A 15 25.71 18.54 25.93
CA PRO A 15 26.89 18.01 25.23
C PRO A 15 26.88 16.49 24.94
N SER A 16 27.68 16.16 23.94
CA SER A 16 28.01 14.83 23.40
C SER A 16 28.65 13.87 24.41
N THR A 17 28.22 12.61 24.39
CA THR A 17 29.03 11.46 24.81
C THR A 17 28.78 10.26 23.91
N SER A 18 29.88 9.66 23.49
CA SER A 18 29.99 8.41 22.76
C SER A 18 29.59 7.22 23.63
N ARG A 19 28.92 6.20 23.05
CA ARG A 19 29.33 4.78 23.09
C ARG A 19 28.30 3.80 22.51
N ALA A 20 28.88 2.80 21.87
CA ALA A 20 28.48 1.41 21.75
C ALA A 20 27.27 1.05 20.86
N VAL A 21 27.63 0.56 19.66
CA VAL A 21 26.85 -0.37 18.85
C VAL A 21 26.59 -1.64 19.68
N ALA A 22 25.33 -1.90 20.01
CA ALA A 22 24.92 -3.17 20.58
C ALA A 22 24.65 -4.15 19.43
N GLN A 23 25.54 -5.14 19.25
CA GLN A 23 25.23 -6.34 18.46
C GLN A 23 24.22 -7.21 19.23
N PRO A 24 23.19 -7.76 18.58
CA PRO A 24 22.32 -8.74 19.23
C PRO A 24 23.07 -10.08 19.41
N PRO A 25 22.81 -10.80 20.52
CA PRO A 25 23.48 -12.06 20.81
C PRO A 25 23.09 -13.16 19.82
N GLN A 26 24.09 -13.84 19.26
CA GLN A 26 23.91 -15.09 18.52
C GLN A 26 23.66 -16.23 19.52
N GLY A 27 22.40 -16.57 19.74
CA GLY A 27 21.99 -17.80 20.43
C GLY A 27 21.91 -18.98 19.45
N PRO A 28 22.08 -20.23 19.93
CA PRO A 28 22.15 -21.41 19.08
C PRO A 28 20.77 -21.75 18.47
N PHE A 29 20.78 -22.03 17.17
CA PHE A 29 19.64 -22.51 16.40
C PHE A 29 19.31 -23.95 16.85
N ILE A 30 18.25 -24.13 17.65
CA ILE A 30 17.72 -25.46 17.98
C ILE A 30 16.71 -25.82 16.88
N GLY A 31 17.12 -26.76 16.02
CA GLY A 31 16.26 -27.33 14.98
C GLY A 31 15.11 -28.15 15.60
N TYR A 32 13.88 -27.78 15.28
CA TYR A 32 12.72 -28.62 15.54
C TYR A 32 12.56 -29.62 14.39
N ASN A 33 12.84 -30.89 14.68
CA ASN A 33 12.45 -32.02 13.84
C ASN A 33 11.01 -32.42 14.21
N ASP A 34 10.02 -31.89 13.49
CA ASP A 34 8.66 -32.39 13.58
C ASP A 34 8.48 -33.59 12.65
N THR A 35 8.37 -34.77 13.27
CA THR A 35 7.96 -36.03 12.62
C THR A 35 6.55 -36.36 13.07
N HIS A 36 5.54 -35.97 12.29
CA HIS A 36 4.20 -36.60 12.30
C HIS A 36 3.44 -36.31 10.97
N PRO A 37 2.45 -37.14 10.59
CA PRO A 37 2.28 -37.59 9.23
C PRO A 37 1.06 -36.95 8.52
N SER A 38 1.13 -36.95 7.18
CA SER A 38 -0.01 -36.91 6.28
C SER A 38 -0.91 -35.67 6.36
N ARG A 39 -0.41 -34.51 5.94
CA ARG A 39 -1.27 -33.51 5.29
C ARG A 39 -0.97 -33.49 3.79
N SER A 40 -2.06 -33.57 3.03
CA SER A 40 -2.17 -33.47 1.58
C SER A 40 -1.00 -32.77 0.91
N ARG A 41 -0.45 -33.42 -0.12
CA ARG A 41 0.59 -32.97 -1.05
C ARG A 41 0.39 -31.50 -1.45
N LEU A 42 0.91 -30.56 -0.64
CA LEU A 42 1.10 -29.18 -1.05
C LEU A 42 2.25 -29.22 -2.06
N MET A 43 1.89 -29.22 -3.34
CA MET A 43 2.84 -28.98 -4.41
C MET A 43 3.51 -27.62 -4.13
N PRO A 44 4.85 -27.53 -4.18
CA PRO A 44 5.52 -26.25 -4.01
C PRO A 44 5.03 -25.29 -5.09
N CYS A 45 4.45 -24.15 -4.69
CA CYS A 45 4.28 -23.01 -5.61
C CYS A 45 5.68 -22.62 -6.06
N SER A 46 5.93 -22.63 -7.37
CA SER A 46 7.24 -22.22 -7.88
C SER A 46 7.38 -20.71 -7.67
N SER A 47 8.60 -20.24 -7.40
CA SER A 47 8.88 -18.81 -7.20
C SER A 47 8.54 -17.96 -8.43
N ASP A 48 8.39 -18.59 -9.60
CA ASP A 48 8.03 -17.96 -10.86
C ASP A 48 6.52 -17.60 -10.93
N ASP A 49 5.71 -18.05 -9.97
CA ASP A 49 4.25 -17.87 -9.93
C ASP A 49 3.78 -16.53 -9.27
N LEU A 50 4.67 -15.56 -9.02
CA LEU A 50 4.32 -14.31 -8.32
C LEU A 50 4.33 -13.04 -9.20
N VAL A 51 4.66 -13.17 -10.48
CA VAL A 51 4.59 -12.08 -11.46
C VAL A 51 3.11 -11.76 -11.75
N ILE A 52 2.75 -10.46 -11.81
CA ILE A 52 1.40 -10.06 -12.19
C ILE A 52 1.25 -10.26 -13.69
N VAL A 53 0.23 -11.00 -14.10
CA VAL A 53 -0.07 -11.27 -15.51
C VAL A 53 -1.42 -10.70 -15.92
N GLN A 54 -1.68 -10.55 -17.22
CA GLN A 54 -2.93 -9.93 -17.70
C GLN A 54 -4.20 -10.62 -17.18
N THR A 55 -4.13 -11.91 -16.86
CA THR A 55 -5.27 -12.66 -16.30
C THR A 55 -5.56 -12.36 -14.83
N ASP A 56 -4.63 -11.71 -14.11
CA ASP A 56 -4.80 -11.27 -12.72
C ASP A 56 -5.71 -10.04 -12.58
N PHE A 57 -5.95 -9.30 -13.67
CA PHE A 57 -6.80 -8.12 -13.67
C PHE A 57 -8.28 -8.47 -13.83
N PRO A 58 -9.19 -7.69 -13.20
CA PRO A 58 -10.62 -7.78 -13.47
C PRO A 58 -10.95 -7.62 -14.97
N LYS A 59 -12.08 -8.19 -15.39
CA LYS A 59 -12.50 -8.13 -16.80
C LYS A 59 -12.68 -6.66 -17.24
N GLY A 60 -12.12 -6.31 -18.39
CA GLY A 60 -12.19 -4.96 -18.97
C GLY A 60 -11.10 -4.00 -18.47
N TRP A 61 -10.22 -4.48 -17.59
CA TRP A 61 -9.02 -3.73 -17.20
C TRP A 61 -7.89 -4.05 -18.17
N GLU A 62 -7.11 -3.03 -18.50
CA GLU A 62 -6.04 -3.13 -19.49
C GLU A 62 -4.79 -2.46 -18.93
N ASN A 63 -3.62 -3.03 -19.24
CA ASN A 63 -2.33 -2.45 -18.88
C ASN A 63 -2.25 -2.05 -17.40
N GLY A 64 -2.60 -2.92 -16.45
CA GLY A 64 -2.39 -2.63 -15.04
C GLY A 64 -3.48 -1.86 -14.31
N HIS A 65 -4.51 -1.33 -15.00
CA HIS A 65 -5.45 -0.38 -14.40
C HIS A 65 -6.88 -0.45 -14.94
N HIS A 66 -7.82 0.14 -14.20
CA HIS A 66 -9.20 0.33 -14.63
C HIS A 66 -9.25 1.40 -15.74
N PRO A 67 -10.11 1.28 -16.78
CA PRO A 67 -10.16 2.23 -17.92
C PRO A 67 -10.47 3.69 -17.55
N ASP A 68 -11.02 3.91 -16.36
CA ASP A 68 -11.32 5.23 -15.81
C ASP A 68 -10.26 5.75 -14.82
N ASP A 69 -9.20 5.00 -14.56
CA ASP A 69 -8.10 5.48 -13.73
C ASP A 69 -7.37 6.64 -14.40
N TYR A 70 -6.81 7.52 -13.58
CA TYR A 70 -6.06 8.72 -13.99
C TYR A 70 -6.88 9.81 -14.70
N LYS A 71 -8.20 9.65 -14.81
CA LYS A 71 -9.11 10.71 -15.29
C LYS A 71 -9.42 11.66 -14.13
N ILE A 72 -9.27 12.96 -14.34
CA ILE A 72 -9.63 13.97 -13.34
C ILE A 72 -11.16 14.12 -13.33
N LEU A 73 -11.76 13.93 -12.15
CA LEU A 73 -13.18 14.03 -11.89
C LEU A 73 -13.46 15.22 -10.96
N SER A 74 -14.68 15.75 -11.04
CA SER A 74 -15.16 16.82 -10.14
C SER A 74 -15.62 16.30 -8.77
N ALA A 75 -15.70 14.98 -8.61
CA ALA A 75 -16.11 14.29 -7.39
C ALA A 75 -15.31 12.98 -7.25
N PRO A 76 -15.05 12.51 -6.02
CA PRO A 76 -14.43 11.22 -5.79
C PRO A 76 -15.36 10.09 -6.23
N ILE A 77 -14.79 8.95 -6.61
CA ILE A 77 -15.58 7.73 -6.77
C ILE A 77 -15.98 7.18 -5.41
N GLU A 78 -17.08 6.44 -5.36
CA GLU A 78 -17.29 5.49 -4.27
C GLU A 78 -16.18 4.43 -4.32
N PRO A 79 -15.45 4.16 -3.23
CA PRO A 79 -14.40 3.16 -3.22
C PRO A 79 -14.90 1.79 -3.68
N GLU A 80 -14.18 1.18 -4.61
CA GLU A 80 -14.53 -0.11 -5.19
C GLU A 80 -13.55 -1.19 -4.76
N TYR A 81 -14.04 -2.42 -4.76
CA TYR A 81 -13.28 -3.59 -4.37
C TYR A 81 -13.58 -4.76 -5.29
N PHE A 82 -12.52 -5.45 -5.72
CA PHE A 82 -12.64 -6.58 -6.61
C PHE A 82 -11.80 -7.74 -6.10
N ILE A 83 -12.41 -8.93 -6.10
CA ILE A 83 -11.69 -10.19 -5.96
C ILE A 83 -11.63 -10.80 -7.34
N ASN A 84 -10.43 -10.93 -7.89
CA ASN A 84 -10.23 -11.76 -9.07
C ASN A 84 -9.57 -13.07 -8.63
N SER A 85 -10.34 -14.15 -8.69
CA SER A 85 -9.88 -15.49 -8.36
C SER A 85 -9.66 -16.27 -9.65
N ARG A 86 -8.41 -16.61 -9.94
CA ARG A 86 -8.02 -17.42 -11.11
C ARG A 86 -6.99 -18.45 -10.64
N TYR A 87 -7.24 -19.71 -10.97
CA TYR A 87 -6.38 -20.89 -10.73
C TYR A 87 -5.25 -20.67 -9.70
N LYS A 88 -5.45 -21.10 -8.45
CA LYS A 88 -4.51 -21.00 -7.31
C LYS A 88 -4.15 -19.59 -6.84
N HIS A 89 -4.49 -18.53 -7.57
CA HIS A 89 -4.22 -17.15 -7.18
C HIS A 89 -5.51 -16.39 -6.90
N VAL A 90 -5.54 -15.73 -5.75
CA VAL A 90 -6.59 -14.77 -5.39
C VAL A 90 -5.94 -13.40 -5.34
N ARG A 91 -6.35 -12.53 -6.26
CA ARG A 91 -5.89 -11.15 -6.32
C ARG A 91 -7.00 -10.25 -5.83
N MET A 92 -6.60 -9.32 -4.97
CA MET A 92 -7.50 -8.39 -4.32
C MET A 92 -7.16 -7.00 -4.78
N TRP A 93 -8.14 -6.29 -5.31
CA TRP A 93 -7.98 -4.97 -5.90
C TRP A 93 -8.83 -3.95 -5.16
N PHE A 94 -8.26 -2.77 -4.94
CA PHE A 94 -8.98 -1.58 -4.51
C PHE A 94 -8.93 -0.53 -5.58
N ARG A 95 -10.03 0.20 -5.76
CA ARG A 95 -10.04 1.42 -6.56
C ARG A 95 -10.54 2.56 -5.70
N ILE A 96 -9.69 3.57 -5.55
CA ILE A 96 -9.91 4.70 -4.64
C ILE A 96 -9.52 5.99 -5.33
N SER A 97 -10.21 7.08 -4.99
CA SER A 97 -9.84 8.41 -5.47
C SER A 97 -8.79 9.06 -4.56
N PHE A 98 -7.93 9.84 -5.22
CA PHE A 98 -6.99 10.74 -4.58
C PHE A 98 -7.39 12.17 -4.94
N LYS A 99 -7.55 13.02 -3.94
CA LYS A 99 -7.65 14.47 -4.14
C LYS A 99 -6.34 15.01 -4.72
N ILE A 100 -6.45 15.64 -5.89
CA ILE A 100 -5.34 16.20 -6.66
C ILE A 100 -5.30 17.73 -6.54
N ALA A 101 -6.48 18.37 -6.52
CA ALA A 101 -6.64 19.79 -6.23
C ALA A 101 -8.01 20.02 -5.60
N ASP A 102 -8.37 21.26 -5.31
CA ASP A 102 -9.71 21.53 -4.78
C ASP A 102 -10.79 21.23 -5.81
N GLY A 103 -11.79 20.42 -5.40
CA GLY A 103 -12.82 19.89 -6.30
C GLY A 103 -12.31 18.95 -7.41
N GLN A 104 -11.06 18.47 -7.35
CA GLN A 104 -10.47 17.60 -8.37
C GLN A 104 -9.94 16.30 -7.76
N TYR A 105 -10.44 15.18 -8.28
CA TYR A 105 -10.19 13.85 -7.78
C TYR A 105 -9.73 12.93 -8.90
N MET A 106 -8.86 11.98 -8.58
CA MET A 106 -8.33 11.05 -9.57
C MET A 106 -8.40 9.62 -9.02
N PRO A 107 -9.26 8.76 -9.58
CA PRO A 107 -9.30 7.36 -9.21
C PRO A 107 -8.05 6.63 -9.69
N MET A 108 -7.58 5.71 -8.86
CA MET A 108 -6.48 4.79 -9.18
C MET A 108 -6.79 3.42 -8.59
N SER A 109 -6.44 2.38 -9.34
CA SER A 109 -6.54 0.99 -8.91
C SER A 109 -5.23 0.49 -8.30
N PHE A 110 -5.34 -0.34 -7.28
CA PHE A 110 -4.24 -0.92 -6.52
C PHE A 110 -4.45 -2.40 -6.30
N LEU A 111 -3.42 -3.20 -6.58
CA LEU A 111 -3.35 -4.58 -6.11
C LEU A 111 -2.92 -4.60 -4.64
N VAL A 112 -3.65 -5.31 -3.81
CA VAL A 112 -3.23 -5.59 -2.43
C VAL A 112 -2.15 -6.68 -2.46
N ASN A 113 -0.96 -6.36 -1.98
CA ASN A 113 0.17 -7.26 -1.99
C ASN A 113 0.84 -7.32 -0.61
N THR A 114 0.56 -8.39 0.15
CA THR A 114 1.11 -8.60 1.49
C THR A 114 2.61 -8.88 1.51
N ASN A 115 3.21 -9.19 0.36
CA ASN A 115 4.66 -9.37 0.23
C ASN A 115 5.39 -8.06 -0.10
N ALA A 116 4.65 -6.96 -0.32
CA ALA A 116 5.24 -5.66 -0.57
C ALA A 116 5.48 -4.95 0.78
N PRO A 117 6.74 -4.75 1.23
CA PRO A 117 7.04 -4.25 2.56
C PRO A 117 6.63 -2.79 2.80
N TRP A 118 6.61 -1.94 1.78
CA TRP A 118 6.28 -0.51 1.93
C TRP A 118 4.77 -0.24 1.89
N TRP A 119 4.36 1.01 2.11
CA TRP A 119 2.94 1.36 2.19
C TRP A 119 2.27 1.35 0.83
N LEU A 120 2.79 2.14 -0.11
CA LEU A 120 2.32 2.21 -1.49
C LEU A 120 3.48 2.00 -2.46
N TYR A 121 3.19 1.32 -3.55
CA TYR A 121 4.04 1.25 -4.73
C TYR A 121 3.26 1.82 -5.90
N LEU A 122 3.87 2.75 -6.60
CA LEU A 122 3.22 3.43 -7.70
C LEU A 122 3.89 3.07 -9.01
N GLY A 123 3.07 2.72 -10.00
CA GLY A 123 3.53 2.57 -11.37
C GLY A 123 3.87 3.93 -11.98
N ASP A 124 4.59 3.91 -13.09
CA ASP A 124 5.20 5.12 -13.68
C ASP A 124 4.17 6.23 -13.95
N LYS A 125 3.00 5.85 -14.47
CA LYS A 125 1.90 6.79 -14.75
C LYS A 125 1.36 7.44 -13.49
N ALA A 126 1.26 6.71 -12.38
CA ALA A 126 0.81 7.27 -11.10
C ALA A 126 1.86 8.23 -10.52
N LEU A 127 3.13 7.84 -10.55
CA LEU A 127 4.25 8.69 -10.12
C LEU A 127 4.29 10.00 -10.91
N GLU A 128 4.27 9.92 -12.24
CA GLU A 128 4.28 11.09 -13.12
C GLU A 128 3.11 12.01 -12.81
N THR A 129 1.89 11.45 -12.74
CA THR A 129 0.68 12.26 -12.55
C THR A 129 0.66 12.93 -11.18
N LEU A 130 0.97 12.20 -10.10
CA LEU A 130 0.98 12.78 -8.75
C LEU A 130 2.08 13.81 -8.57
N THR A 131 3.26 13.59 -9.17
CA THR A 131 4.36 14.57 -9.16
C THR A 131 3.96 15.84 -9.91
N LYS A 132 3.39 15.71 -11.11
CA LYS A 132 2.91 16.83 -11.93
C LYS A 132 1.92 17.72 -11.18
N HIS A 133 1.11 17.12 -10.31
CA HIS A 133 0.12 17.85 -9.51
C HIS A 133 0.61 18.23 -8.10
N GLY A 134 1.90 18.05 -7.78
CA GLY A 134 2.46 18.41 -6.47
C GLY A 134 1.88 17.61 -5.31
N ARG A 135 1.43 16.37 -5.57
CA ARG A 135 0.88 15.45 -4.55
C ARG A 135 1.90 14.46 -4.01
N LEU A 136 3.05 14.35 -4.68
CA LEU A 136 4.19 13.53 -4.26
C LEU A 136 5.36 14.46 -3.93
N GLU A 137 5.80 14.45 -2.68
CA GLU A 137 6.94 15.22 -2.16
C GLU A 137 7.80 14.29 -1.32
N ASP A 138 9.13 14.28 -1.54
CA ASP A 138 10.08 13.42 -0.81
C ASP A 138 9.64 11.95 -0.69
N SER A 139 9.13 11.39 -1.80
CA SER A 139 8.59 10.02 -1.86
C SER A 139 7.46 9.75 -0.86
N CYS A 140 6.68 10.78 -0.51
CA CYS A 140 5.54 10.69 0.38
C CYS A 140 4.29 11.34 -0.23
N ILE A 141 3.13 10.78 0.10
CA ILE A 141 1.82 11.37 -0.17
C ILE A 141 1.14 11.65 1.15
N ARG A 142 0.68 12.88 1.35
CA ARG A 142 -0.15 13.23 2.52
C ARG A 142 -1.62 12.90 2.25
N LEU A 143 -2.15 11.96 3.03
CA LEU A 143 -3.56 11.60 3.04
C LEU A 143 -4.39 12.69 3.71
N GLN A 144 -5.71 12.64 3.52
CA GLN A 144 -6.62 13.64 4.06
C GLN A 144 -6.71 13.62 5.59
N ASN A 145 -6.48 12.46 6.22
CA ASN A 145 -6.37 12.35 7.67
C ASN A 145 -5.05 12.92 8.23
N GLY A 146 -4.21 13.55 7.38
CA GLY A 146 -2.94 14.16 7.75
C GLY A 146 -1.76 13.18 7.81
N LEU A 147 -1.98 11.90 7.53
CA LEU A 147 -0.93 10.89 7.56
C LEU A 147 -0.06 10.95 6.30
N ASP A 148 1.25 10.96 6.50
CA ASP A 148 2.21 10.81 5.41
C ASP A 148 2.44 9.34 5.10
N VAL A 149 2.16 8.98 3.87
CA VAL A 149 2.29 7.62 3.33
C VAL A 149 3.54 7.56 2.49
N ARG A 150 4.45 6.65 2.82
CA ARG A 150 5.66 6.41 2.03
C ARG A 150 5.31 5.72 0.72
N VAL A 151 5.93 6.20 -0.35
CA VAL A 151 5.77 5.69 -1.71
C VAL A 151 7.10 5.10 -2.16
N ALA A 152 7.02 3.91 -2.74
CA ALA A 152 8.08 3.31 -3.52
C ALA A 152 7.66 3.23 -5.00
N ILE A 153 8.65 3.05 -5.88
CA ILE A 153 8.39 2.74 -7.29
C ILE A 153 7.99 1.26 -7.38
N THR A 154 6.96 0.95 -8.17
CA THR A 154 6.60 -0.44 -8.46
C THR A 154 7.77 -1.15 -9.18
N PRO A 155 8.19 -2.35 -8.74
CA PRO A 155 9.22 -3.12 -9.44
C PRO A 155 8.87 -3.39 -10.91
N ASP A 156 9.86 -3.44 -11.80
CA ASP A 156 9.65 -3.62 -13.25
C ASP A 156 8.78 -4.84 -13.60
N SER A 157 8.91 -5.95 -12.86
CA SER A 157 8.10 -7.16 -13.03
C SER A 157 6.62 -7.00 -12.68
N HIS A 158 6.23 -5.88 -12.07
CA HIS A 158 4.88 -5.58 -11.60
C HIS A 158 4.33 -4.30 -12.25
N GLN A 159 5.14 -3.57 -13.02
CA GLN A 159 4.68 -2.43 -13.80
C GLN A 159 3.63 -2.85 -14.85
N PRO A 160 2.65 -1.99 -15.16
CA PRO A 160 2.45 -0.64 -14.64
C PRO A 160 1.53 -0.56 -13.40
N THR A 161 1.42 -1.64 -12.63
CA THR A 161 0.42 -1.80 -11.57
C THR A 161 0.78 -1.00 -10.30
N ASN A 162 -0.19 -0.34 -9.67
CA ASN A 162 0.01 0.21 -8.32
C ASN A 162 -0.24 -0.87 -7.26
N LEU A 163 0.52 -0.86 -6.17
CA LEU A 163 0.38 -1.82 -5.07
C LEU A 163 0.08 -1.13 -3.74
N ILE A 164 -0.78 -1.74 -2.95
CA ILE A 164 -0.90 -1.48 -1.51
C ILE A 164 -0.11 -2.58 -0.80
N GLY A 165 0.91 -2.19 -0.04
CA GLY A 165 1.74 -3.10 0.72
C GLY A 165 1.34 -3.26 2.18
N ILE A 166 2.05 -4.14 2.88
CA ILE A 166 1.66 -4.67 4.19
C ILE A 166 1.62 -3.60 5.29
N GLU A 167 2.49 -2.61 5.26
CA GLU A 167 2.52 -1.55 6.27
C GLU A 167 1.23 -0.72 6.26
N LEU A 168 0.70 -0.37 5.08
CA LEU A 168 -0.57 0.33 4.96
C LEU A 168 -1.75 -0.56 5.41
N ILE A 169 -1.71 -1.84 5.02
CA ILE A 169 -2.71 -2.86 5.38
C ILE A 169 -2.83 -2.97 6.91
N GLN A 170 -1.69 -3.06 7.60
CA GLN A 170 -1.63 -3.15 9.06
C GLN A 170 -2.05 -1.85 9.73
N LYS A 171 -1.57 -0.70 9.21
CA LYS A 171 -1.89 0.62 9.78
C LYS A 171 -3.38 0.89 9.83
N PHE A 172 -4.09 0.49 8.77
CA PHE A 172 -5.51 0.78 8.61
C PHE A 172 -6.42 -0.41 8.88
N GLU A 173 -5.83 -1.54 9.30
CA GLU A 173 -6.52 -2.76 9.69
C GLU A 173 -7.55 -3.19 8.65
N LEU A 174 -7.07 -3.58 7.47
CA LEU A 174 -7.97 -4.12 6.45
C LEU A 174 -8.64 -5.39 6.95
N SER A 175 -9.96 -5.34 7.11
CA SER A 175 -10.80 -6.51 7.34
C SER A 175 -11.44 -6.93 6.03
N VAL A 176 -11.25 -8.19 5.65
CA VAL A 176 -11.89 -8.80 4.48
C VAL A 176 -12.70 -9.99 4.94
N LYS A 177 -13.97 -10.01 4.56
CA LYS A 177 -14.90 -11.12 4.75
C LYS A 177 -15.51 -11.51 3.41
N PRO A 178 -16.08 -12.72 3.27
CA PRO A 178 -16.82 -13.06 2.06
C PRO A 178 -17.87 -11.98 1.74
N GLY A 179 -17.77 -11.36 0.57
CA GLY A 179 -18.69 -10.33 0.10
C GLY A 179 -18.61 -8.95 0.79
N SER A 180 -17.64 -8.71 1.68
CA SER A 180 -17.50 -7.39 2.32
C SER A 180 -16.05 -7.07 2.72
N TRP A 181 -15.73 -5.79 2.79
CA TRP A 181 -14.43 -5.30 3.23
C TRP A 181 -14.62 -4.01 4.03
N ARG A 182 -13.66 -3.71 4.90
CA ARG A 182 -13.63 -2.47 5.68
C ARG A 182 -12.22 -2.19 6.16
N TRP A 183 -11.82 -0.93 6.12
CA TRP A 183 -10.66 -0.44 6.87
C TRP A 183 -11.13 0.00 8.25
N MET A 184 -10.63 -0.65 9.30
CA MET A 184 -11.14 -0.38 10.66
C MET A 184 -10.73 1.02 11.15
N ASN A 185 -9.56 1.51 10.72
CA ASN A 185 -9.03 2.80 11.16
C ASN A 185 -9.17 3.93 10.12
N GLY A 186 -9.95 3.72 9.05
CA GLY A 186 -10.30 4.72 8.03
C GLY A 186 -9.09 5.35 7.32
N ILE A 187 -8.86 5.00 6.05
CA ILE A 187 -7.76 5.62 5.27
C ILE A 187 -8.02 7.11 4.93
N GLY A 188 -9.23 7.62 5.14
CA GLY A 188 -9.57 9.00 4.77
C GLY A 188 -9.47 9.17 3.26
N TYR A 189 -10.20 8.33 2.51
CA TYR A 189 -10.30 8.42 1.06
C TYR A 189 -11.20 9.58 0.65
N TRP A 190 -10.73 10.42 -0.25
CA TRP A 190 -11.51 11.03 -1.33
C TRP A 190 -10.56 11.41 -2.45
#